data_AF-A0A139TTF6-F1
#
_entry.id   AF-A0A139TTF6-F1
#
_cell.length_a   1.000
_cell.length_b   1.000
_cell.length_c   1.000
_cell.angle_alpha   90.00
_cell.angle_beta   90.00
_cell.angle_gamma   90.00
#
_symmetry.space_group_name_H-M   'P 1'
#
loop_
_entity.id
_entity.type
_entity.pdbx_description
1 polymer ?
#
loop_
_entity_poly.entity_id
_entity_poly.type
_entity_poly.pdbx_seq_one_letter_code
_entity_poly.pdbx_strand_id
1 'polypeptide(L)'
;MKTMPLILLLIFSGNVSKGIPEEQGNRPVADEQGLTVLLKKSSSPNNEQQANRIRVELWFYWEKRLQRVYQRLQQHYALRPELAEPLKISQQAWLTARDTTMHAYGFCLKKGKENKKEDGWFKANMNIMIIEMTETRCRILEELLAIIQSCDL
;
A
#
# COMPACT_ATOMS: atom_id res chain seq x y z
N MET A 1 26.45 22.33 -22.75
CA MET A 1 26.42 22.08 -21.29
C MET A 1 25.28 22.93 -20.72
N LYS A 2 24.20 22.41 -20.12
CA LYS A 2 24.14 21.39 -19.08
C LYS A 2 22.97 20.42 -19.31
N THR A 3 23.25 19.19 -18.93
CA THR A 3 22.47 17.95 -18.94
C THR A 3 21.23 18.01 -18.03
N MET A 4 20.09 17.50 -18.52
CA MET A 4 18.95 17.09 -17.68
C MET A 4 19.28 15.76 -16.99
N PRO A 5 18.86 15.52 -15.74
CA PRO A 5 19.00 14.22 -15.13
C PRO A 5 17.92 13.28 -15.68
N LEU A 6 18.39 12.26 -16.38
CA LEU A 6 17.64 11.10 -16.84
C LEU A 6 17.09 10.36 -15.59
N ILE A 7 15.78 10.46 -15.35
CA ILE A 7 15.12 9.67 -14.30
C ILE A 7 15.20 8.20 -14.75
N LEU A 8 15.92 7.38 -13.98
CA LEU A 8 15.97 5.94 -14.19
C LEU A 8 14.55 5.35 -14.12
N LEU A 9 14.00 5.00 -15.27
CA LEU A 9 12.95 3.99 -15.40
C LEU A 9 13.58 2.64 -15.01
N LEU A 10 13.35 2.21 -13.77
CA LEU A 10 13.57 0.82 -13.39
C LEU A 10 12.50 -0.04 -14.06
N ILE A 11 12.82 -0.50 -15.26
CA ILE A 11 12.10 -1.57 -15.94
C ILE A 11 12.42 -2.85 -15.16
N PHE A 12 11.50 -3.31 -14.31
CA PHE A 12 11.55 -4.68 -13.82
C PHE A 12 11.22 -5.61 -14.99
N SER A 13 12.26 -6.04 -15.70
CA SER A 13 12.21 -7.16 -16.62
C SER A 13 11.85 -8.42 -15.82
N GLY A 14 10.77 -9.07 -16.26
CA GLY A 14 10.31 -10.31 -15.67
C GLY A 14 11.34 -11.43 -15.84
N ASN A 15 11.63 -12.12 -14.75
CA ASN A 15 11.90 -13.54 -14.81
C ASN A 15 10.60 -14.24 -14.39
N VAL A 16 9.89 -14.78 -15.39
CA VAL A 16 8.80 -15.74 -15.16
C VAL A 16 9.45 -17.02 -14.68
N SER A 17 9.64 -17.13 -13.36
CA SER A 17 9.86 -18.42 -12.73
C SER A 17 8.51 -19.11 -12.62
N LYS A 18 8.39 -20.33 -13.15
CA LYS A 18 7.25 -21.23 -12.92
C LYS A 18 7.19 -21.54 -11.42
N GLY A 19 6.47 -20.71 -10.68
CA GLY A 19 6.13 -20.90 -9.27
C GLY A 19 4.85 -21.73 -9.16
N ILE A 20 4.94 -22.78 -8.35
CA ILE A 20 3.92 -23.73 -7.90
C ILE A 20 2.55 -23.05 -7.65
N PRO A 21 1.41 -23.70 -7.94
CA PRO A 21 0.11 -23.16 -7.56
C PRO A 21 0.06 -23.01 -6.04
N GLU A 22 0.11 -21.77 -5.55
CA GLU A 22 -0.25 -21.52 -4.15
C GLU A 22 -1.71 -21.91 -3.97
N GLU A 23 -1.97 -22.88 -3.08
CA GLU A 23 -3.30 -23.29 -2.67
C GLU A 23 -4.19 -22.06 -2.39
N GLN A 24 -5.20 -21.88 -3.24
CA GLN A 24 -6.18 -20.79 -3.17
C GLN A 24 -7.20 -20.95 -2.03
N GLY A 25 -6.99 -21.86 -1.08
CA GLY A 25 -8.03 -22.33 -0.18
C GLY A 25 -8.23 -21.58 1.15
N ASN A 26 -7.24 -20.84 1.70
CA ASN A 26 -7.33 -20.50 3.14
C ASN A 26 -6.68 -19.18 3.64
N ARG A 27 -6.34 -18.23 2.78
CA ARG A 27 -5.59 -17.00 3.21
C ARG A 27 -6.36 -15.86 3.88
N PRO A 28 -7.66 -15.61 3.65
CA PRO A 28 -8.34 -14.44 4.23
C PRO A 28 -8.29 -14.45 5.77
N VAL A 29 -8.47 -15.63 6.37
CA VAL A 29 -8.53 -15.81 7.83
C VAL A 29 -7.18 -15.51 8.50
N ALA A 30 -6.07 -15.89 7.87
CA ALA A 30 -4.73 -15.67 8.41
C ALA A 30 -4.32 -14.18 8.37
N ASP A 31 -4.68 -13.46 7.30
CA ASP A 31 -4.42 -12.02 7.20
C ASP A 31 -5.28 -11.25 8.23
N GLU A 32 -6.56 -11.60 8.42
CA GLU A 32 -7.44 -10.98 9.44
C GLU A 32 -6.98 -11.21 10.89
N GLN A 33 -6.48 -12.41 11.21
CA GLN A 33 -5.89 -12.70 12.51
C GLN A 33 -4.63 -11.86 12.77
N GLY A 34 -3.77 -11.69 11.75
CA GLY A 34 -2.59 -10.83 11.80
C GLY A 34 -2.94 -9.37 12.08
N LEU A 35 -3.94 -8.83 11.38
CA LEU A 35 -4.44 -7.47 11.61
C LEU A 35 -5.01 -7.29 13.01
N THR A 36 -5.83 -8.24 13.48
CA THR A 36 -6.44 -8.20 14.81
C THR A 36 -5.37 -8.13 15.91
N VAL A 37 -4.29 -8.90 15.78
CA VAL A 37 -3.16 -8.86 16.71
C VAL A 37 -2.45 -7.51 16.68
N LEU A 38 -2.21 -6.96 15.50
CA LEU A 38 -1.55 -5.66 15.35
C LEU A 38 -2.41 -4.50 15.91
N LEU A 39 -3.72 -4.52 15.67
CA LEU A 39 -4.67 -3.53 16.20
C LEU A 39 -4.80 -3.62 17.73
N LYS A 40 -4.81 -4.84 18.29
CA LYS A 40 -4.80 -5.02 19.75
C LYS A 40 -3.53 -4.46 20.38
N LYS A 41 -2.37 -4.69 19.75
CA LYS A 41 -1.08 -4.11 20.20
C LYS A 41 -1.06 -2.59 20.07
N SER A 42 -1.62 -2.03 18.99
CA SER A 42 -1.63 -0.57 18.77
C SER A 42 -2.53 0.18 19.74
N SER A 43 -3.56 -0.47 20.27
CA SER A 43 -4.52 0.12 21.21
C SER A 43 -3.92 0.40 22.60
N SER A 44 -2.81 -0.26 22.97
CA SER A 44 -2.20 -0.12 24.30
C SER A 44 -0.68 -0.34 24.24
N PRO A 45 0.09 0.58 23.63
CA PRO A 45 1.55 0.47 23.56
C PRO A 45 2.18 0.80 24.92
N ASN A 46 3.21 0.05 25.33
CA ASN A 46 3.92 0.26 26.58
C ASN A 46 4.78 1.53 26.56
N ASN A 47 5.24 1.97 25.37
CA ASN A 47 5.97 3.22 25.17
C ASN A 47 5.96 3.66 23.69
N GLU A 48 6.46 4.87 23.44
CA GLU A 48 6.52 5.49 22.12
C GLU A 48 7.37 4.70 21.10
N GLN A 49 8.44 4.04 21.56
CA GLN A 49 9.25 3.19 20.67
C GLN A 49 8.47 1.98 20.18
N GLN A 50 7.71 1.34 21.07
CA GLN A 50 6.83 0.22 20.71
C GLN A 50 5.68 0.70 19.81
N ALA A 51 5.06 1.83 20.12
CA ALA A 51 4.01 2.42 19.28
C ALA A 51 4.51 2.66 17.85
N ASN A 52 5.71 3.20 17.69
CA ASN A 52 6.31 3.43 16.38
C ASN A 52 6.64 2.13 15.64
N ARG A 53 7.15 1.10 16.32
CA ARG A 53 7.34 -0.23 15.71
C ARG A 53 6.03 -0.82 15.21
N ILE A 54 4.97 -0.78 16.01
CA ILE A 54 3.65 -1.30 15.63
C ILE A 54 3.09 -0.56 14.41
N ARG A 55 3.26 0.77 14.33
CA ARG A 55 2.83 1.54 13.14
C ARG A 55 3.57 1.10 11.88
N VAL A 56 4.88 0.89 11.96
CA VAL A 56 5.67 0.39 10.84
C VAL A 56 5.21 -1.01 10.43
N GLU A 57 4.96 -1.91 11.39
CA GLU A 57 4.40 -3.24 11.12
C GLU A 57 3.01 -3.18 10.45
N LEU A 58 2.13 -2.30 10.92
CA LEU A 58 0.81 -2.07 10.33
C LEU A 58 0.90 -1.54 8.90
N TRP A 59 1.83 -0.62 8.64
CA TRP A 59 2.06 -0.11 7.28
C TRP A 59 2.50 -1.25 6.35
N PHE A 60 3.51 -2.03 6.74
CA PHE A 60 3.96 -3.17 5.92
C PHE A 60 2.88 -4.23 5.72
N TYR A 61 2.04 -4.48 6.73
CA TYR A 61 0.90 -5.38 6.61
C TYR A 61 -0.05 -4.92 5.50
N TRP A 62 -0.46 -3.65 5.52
CA TRP A 62 -1.39 -3.11 4.53
C TRP A 62 -0.77 -3.01 3.15
N GLU A 63 0.51 -2.64 3.03
CA GLU A 63 1.20 -2.58 1.75
C GLU A 63 1.29 -3.96 1.09
N LYS A 64 1.66 -4.98 1.87
CA LYS A 64 1.70 -6.37 1.38
C LYS A 64 0.32 -6.89 0.98
N ARG A 65 -0.73 -6.52 1.71
CA ARG A 65 -2.11 -6.90 1.39
C ARG A 65 -2.61 -6.20 0.13
N LEU A 66 -2.34 -4.89 0.00
CA LEU A 66 -2.63 -4.10 -1.19
C LEU A 66 -1.96 -4.68 -2.45
N GLN A 67 -0.69 -5.05 -2.36
CA GLN A 67 0.02 -5.67 -3.48
C GLN A 67 -0.61 -7.00 -3.88
N ARG A 68 -0.97 -7.85 -2.90
CA ARG A 68 -1.62 -9.14 -3.15
C ARG A 68 -2.97 -8.99 -3.84
N VAL A 69 -3.84 -8.09 -3.37
CA VAL A 69 -5.15 -7.88 -4.01
C VAL A 69 -5.01 -7.31 -5.41
N TYR A 70 -4.08 -6.37 -5.62
CA TYR A 70 -3.81 -5.81 -6.94
C TYR A 70 -3.32 -6.88 -7.93
N GLN A 71 -2.40 -7.76 -7.50
CA GLN A 71 -1.95 -8.89 -8.32
C GLN A 71 -3.08 -9.84 -8.67
N ARG A 72 -3.98 -10.17 -7.73
CA ARG A 72 -5.15 -11.02 -7.99
C ARG A 72 -6.09 -10.37 -9.01
N LEU A 73 -6.35 -9.08 -8.89
CA LEU A 73 -7.14 -8.34 -9.89
C LEU A 73 -6.49 -8.36 -11.27
N GLN A 74 -5.17 -8.16 -11.36
CA GLN A 74 -4.45 -8.26 -12.64
C GLN A 74 -4.51 -9.66 -13.25
N GLN A 75 -4.48 -10.71 -12.42
CA GLN A 75 -4.64 -12.10 -12.88
C GLN A 75 -6.03 -12.37 -13.44
N HIS A 76 -7.09 -11.88 -12.79
CA HIS A 76 -8.46 -11.99 -13.31
C HIS A 76 -8.60 -11.36 -14.69
N TYR A 77 -7.95 -10.21 -14.91
CA TYR A 77 -7.99 -9.51 -16.20
C TYR A 77 -6.87 -9.89 -17.17
N ALA A 78 -6.11 -10.97 -16.92
CA ALA A 78 -4.95 -11.34 -17.74
C ALA A 78 -5.32 -11.58 -19.22
N LEU A 79 -6.54 -12.07 -19.49
CA LEU A 79 -7.07 -12.31 -20.83
C LEU A 79 -8.00 -11.19 -21.34
N ARG A 80 -8.21 -10.13 -20.55
CA ARG A 80 -9.13 -9.02 -20.82
C ARG A 80 -8.41 -7.67 -20.63
N PRO A 81 -7.42 -7.34 -21.48
CA PRO A 81 -6.59 -6.15 -21.32
C PRO A 81 -7.40 -4.84 -21.27
N GLU A 82 -8.54 -4.79 -21.94
CA GLU A 82 -9.48 -3.66 -21.91
C GLU A 82 -10.06 -3.38 -20.52
N LEU A 83 -10.17 -4.39 -19.67
CA LEU A 83 -10.57 -4.26 -18.26
C LEU A 83 -9.38 -4.05 -17.33
N ALA A 84 -8.20 -4.57 -17.69
CA ALA A 84 -6.97 -4.42 -16.90
C ALA A 84 -6.41 -2.99 -16.96
N GLU A 85 -6.50 -2.33 -18.12
CA GLU A 85 -5.83 -1.04 -18.35
C GLU A 85 -6.37 0.09 -17.46
N PRO A 86 -7.70 0.28 -17.32
CA PRO A 86 -8.24 1.27 -16.38
C PRO A 86 -7.79 1.04 -14.93
N LEU A 87 -7.67 -0.23 -14.50
CA LEU A 87 -7.20 -0.57 -13.16
C LEU A 87 -5.73 -0.18 -12.96
N LYS A 88 -4.87 -0.43 -13.95
CA LYS A 88 -3.44 -0.03 -13.90
C LYS A 88 -3.30 1.49 -13.82
N ILE A 89 -4.04 2.22 -14.65
CA ILE A 89 -4.05 3.69 -14.66
C ILE A 89 -4.53 4.21 -13.30
N SER A 90 -5.62 3.65 -12.77
CA SER A 90 -6.13 3.99 -11.43
C SER A 90 -5.09 3.76 -10.34
N GLN A 91 -4.37 2.64 -10.37
CA GLN A 91 -3.35 2.31 -9.38
C GLN A 91 -2.15 3.27 -9.46
N GLN A 92 -1.71 3.60 -10.67
CA GLN A 92 -0.61 4.55 -10.86
C GLN A 92 -1.00 5.96 -10.42
N ALA A 93 -2.21 6.41 -10.75
CA ALA A 93 -2.73 7.70 -10.31
C ALA A 93 -2.81 7.77 -8.77
N TRP A 94 -3.24 6.69 -8.12
CA TRP A 94 -3.26 6.61 -6.66
C TRP A 94 -1.86 6.71 -6.05
N LEU A 95 -0.85 6.02 -6.59
CA LEU A 95 0.53 6.13 -6.10
C LEU A 95 1.05 7.58 -6.17
N THR A 96 0.82 8.26 -7.29
CA THR A 96 1.19 9.68 -7.46
C THR A 96 0.45 10.58 -6.48
N ALA A 97 -0.86 10.38 -6.31
CA ALA A 97 -1.67 11.15 -5.36
C ALA A 97 -1.21 10.92 -3.91
N ARG A 98 -0.90 9.67 -3.54
CA ARG A 98 -0.35 9.30 -2.24
C ARG A 98 0.95 10.04 -1.95
N ASP A 99 1.91 9.97 -2.85
CA ASP A 99 3.23 10.59 -2.62
C ASP A 99 3.13 12.11 -2.50
N THR A 100 2.31 12.74 -3.35
CA THR A 100 2.03 14.18 -3.30
C THR A 100 1.32 14.57 -1.99
N THR A 101 0.36 13.76 -1.56
CA THR A 101 -0.38 13.98 -0.30
C THR A 101 0.54 13.86 0.90
N MET A 102 1.41 12.83 0.93
CA MET A 102 2.39 12.64 2.00
C MET A 102 3.36 13.81 2.10
N HIS A 103 3.82 14.32 0.95
CA HIS A 103 4.68 15.50 0.90
C HIS A 103 3.96 16.74 1.46
N ALA A 104 2.75 17.03 0.98
CA ALA A 104 1.95 18.16 1.46
C ALA A 104 1.62 18.06 2.95
N TYR A 105 1.24 16.87 3.42
CA TYR A 105 0.95 16.59 4.82
C TYR A 105 2.18 16.82 5.70
N GLY A 106 3.34 16.30 5.31
CA GLY A 106 4.61 16.55 6.01
C GLY A 106 4.97 18.04 6.07
N PHE A 107 4.77 18.77 4.97
CA PHE A 107 4.99 20.22 4.94
C PHE A 107 4.07 20.98 5.91
N CYS A 108 2.79 20.58 6.00
CA CYS A 108 1.83 21.11 6.96
C CYS A 108 2.22 20.81 8.42
N LEU A 109 2.66 19.59 8.75
CA LEU A 109 3.17 19.25 10.09
C LEU A 109 4.40 20.09 10.47
N LYS A 110 5.19 20.48 9.47
CA LYS A 110 6.32 21.40 9.63
C LYS A 110 5.92 22.88 9.68
N LYS A 111 4.63 23.22 9.52
CA LYS A 111 4.12 24.59 9.40
C LYS A 111 4.85 25.39 8.30
N GLY A 112 5.14 24.72 7.19
CA GLY A 112 5.85 25.29 6.05
C GLY A 112 7.36 25.53 6.22
N LYS A 113 7.97 25.03 7.31
CA LYS A 113 9.41 25.16 7.57
C LYS A 113 10.14 23.89 7.15
N GLU A 114 10.67 23.85 5.92
CA GLU A 114 11.33 22.66 5.36
C GLU A 114 12.42 22.07 6.26
N ASN A 115 13.20 22.94 6.92
CA ASN A 115 14.32 22.58 7.79
C ASN A 115 13.92 22.25 9.25
N LYS A 116 12.62 22.19 9.57
CA LYS A 116 12.17 21.82 10.92
C LYS A 116 12.54 20.36 11.19
N LYS A 117 13.18 20.12 12.34
CA LYS A 117 13.55 18.77 12.81
C LYS A 117 12.33 17.85 12.87
N GLU A 118 12.49 16.64 12.36
CA GLU A 118 11.50 15.57 12.39
C GLU A 118 11.69 14.72 13.65
N ASP A 119 10.80 14.90 14.62
CA ASP A 119 10.80 14.18 15.89
C ASP A 119 9.87 12.95 15.85
N GLY A 120 9.71 12.28 17.00
CA GLY A 120 8.83 11.11 17.12
C GLY A 120 7.38 11.44 16.77
N TRP A 121 6.87 12.61 17.19
CA TRP A 121 5.52 13.05 16.87
C TRP A 121 5.32 13.23 15.37
N PHE A 122 6.27 13.87 14.67
CA PHE A 122 6.21 14.01 13.22
C PHE A 122 6.14 12.64 12.53
N LYS A 123 7.05 11.72 12.87
CA LYS A 123 7.11 10.38 12.27
C LYS A 123 5.83 9.57 12.56
N ALA A 124 5.29 9.69 13.77
CA ALA A 124 4.06 9.01 14.16
C ALA A 124 2.86 9.46 13.32
N ASN A 125 2.75 10.76 13.04
CA ASN A 125 1.68 11.31 12.19
C ASN A 125 1.86 10.93 10.72
N MET A 126 3.08 10.98 10.19
CA MET A 126 3.37 10.49 8.83
C MET A 126 2.98 9.01 8.67
N ASN A 127 3.32 8.18 9.66
CA ASN A 127 2.97 6.76 9.64
C ASN A 127 1.45 6.53 9.72
N ILE A 128 0.70 7.31 10.50
CA ILE A 128 -0.78 7.21 10.50
C ILE A 128 -1.32 7.47 9.10
N MET A 129 -0.92 8.59 8.49
CA MET A 129 -1.45 8.98 7.18
C MET A 129 -1.18 7.92 6.11
N ILE A 130 0.05 7.41 6.02
CA ILE A 130 0.38 6.38 5.02
C ILE A 130 -0.39 5.07 5.25
N ILE A 131 -0.63 4.69 6.52
CA ILE A 131 -1.44 3.53 6.88
C ILE A 131 -2.87 3.72 6.40
N GLU A 132 -3.51 4.84 6.75
CA GLU A 132 -4.91 5.13 6.39
C GLU A 132 -5.13 5.14 4.87
N MET A 133 -4.21 5.78 4.13
CA MET A 133 -4.27 5.81 2.66
C MET A 133 -4.12 4.41 2.05
N THR A 134 -3.19 3.62 2.58
CA THR A 134 -2.91 2.26 2.07
C THR A 134 -4.05 1.29 2.39
N GLU A 135 -4.59 1.35 3.62
CA GLU A 135 -5.76 0.58 4.03
C GLU A 135 -6.98 0.91 3.16
N THR A 136 -7.27 2.19 2.97
CA THR A 136 -8.42 2.64 2.17
C THR A 136 -8.33 2.10 0.75
N ARG A 137 -7.15 2.22 0.11
CA ARG A 137 -6.95 1.68 -1.24
C ARG A 137 -7.05 0.16 -1.27
N CYS A 138 -6.51 -0.52 -0.27
CA CYS A 138 -6.59 -1.98 -0.16
C CYS A 138 -8.05 -2.43 -0.15
N ARG A 139 -8.88 -1.83 0.73
CA ARG A 139 -10.31 -2.18 0.86
C ARG A 139 -11.09 -1.93 -0.44
N ILE A 140 -10.84 -0.81 -1.13
CA ILE A 140 -11.46 -0.53 -2.44
C ILE A 140 -11.14 -1.62 -3.46
N LEU A 141 -9.88 -2.08 -3.51
CA LEU A 141 -9.49 -3.14 -4.44
C LEU A 141 -10.04 -4.52 -4.03
N GLU A 142 -10.18 -4.78 -2.73
CA GLU A 142 -10.82 -6.02 -2.24
C GLU A 142 -12.31 -6.07 -2.58
N GLU A 143 -13.02 -4.94 -2.44
CA GLU A 143 -14.41 -4.81 -2.85
C GLU A 143 -14.57 -5.02 -4.35
N LEU A 144 -13.71 -4.40 -5.17
CA LEU A 144 -13.69 -4.64 -6.60
C LEU A 144 -13.46 -6.11 -6.94
N LEU A 145 -12.51 -6.77 -6.26
CA LEU A 145 -12.22 -8.19 -6.47
C LEU A 145 -13.43 -9.06 -6.12
N ALA A 146 -14.13 -8.76 -5.03
CA ALA A 146 -15.36 -9.45 -4.63
C ALA A 146 -16.47 -9.30 -5.68
N ILE A 147 -16.64 -8.09 -6.23
CA ILE A 147 -17.63 -7.83 -7.30
C ILE A 147 -17.34 -8.69 -8.53
N ILE A 148 -16.09 -8.68 -9.02
CA ILE A 148 -15.68 -9.46 -10.20
C ILE A 148 -15.94 -10.96 -9.98
N GLN A 149 -15.56 -11.48 -8.81
CA GLN A 149 -15.77 -12.88 -8.45
C GLN A 149 -17.25 -13.25 -8.31
N SER A 150 -18.12 -12.30 -7.97
CA SER A 150 -19.56 -12.54 -7.86
C SER A 150 -20.30 -12.48 -9.20
N CYS A 151 -19.72 -11.81 -10.20
CA CYS A 151 -20.35 -11.56 -11.50
C CYS A 151 -19.79 -12.45 -12.63
N ASP A 152 -18.87 -13.38 -12.34
CA ASP A 152 -18.14 -14.20 -13.31
C ASP A 152 -17.52 -13.38 -14.46
N LEU A 153 -16.99 -12.18 -14.12
CA LEU A 153 -16.37 -11.24 -15.07
C LEU A 153 -14.89 -11.51 -15.36
#